data_AF-A0A7U2IAI5-F1
#
_entry.id   AF-A0A7U2IAI5-F1
#
_cell.length_a   1.000
_cell.length_b   1.000
_cell.length_c   1.000
_cell.angle_alpha   90.00
_cell.angle_beta   90.00
_cell.angle_gamma   90.00
#
_symmetry.space_group_name_H-M   'P 1'
#
loop_
_entity.id
_entity.type
_entity.pdbx_description
1 polymer ?
#
loop_
_entity_poly.entity_id
_entity_poly.type
_entity_poly.pdbx_seq_one_letter_code
_entity_poly.pdbx_strand_id
1 'polypeptide(L)'
;MSLTKAQLRKQTLYNVHKAAEDMGNARLSGVSLPHSLRLSTFGTFAQKSLHMQISHTLKTTKTMCEDTHPLPQSEEMLSTRCYAPLTLSGPKAIPKHWDTIFSEEQLSLAAKLPVNIITLSTEECSRLLSGPKISIVADSNVVVRDNVPQVALMASSTKLIDLMQTKESVTQYRVFGNVDVESIERLLDIFTTKPGLEAKEVRLTGTNFLQDVLLYQACLSLGIYYVYTKPLLDALRREISARLITEEERNAIVNRTHLTDPLFKHIANDLCHRRIKKEFLDIKAFEKWLGHAKKKTLQSAMTSIDQEHEKRREVFRLGKKEELGKTMTLSTSR
;
A
#
# COMPACT_ATOMS: atom_id res chain seq x y z
N MET A 1 47.70 2.00 21.18
CA MET A 1 46.41 1.72 21.86
C MET A 1 45.41 1.25 20.82
N SER A 2 44.94 0.01 20.92
CA SER A 2 43.95 -0.55 19.99
C SER A 2 42.55 -0.05 20.34
N LEU A 3 41.80 0.44 19.35
CA LEU A 3 40.41 0.82 19.55
C LEU A 3 39.59 -0.44 19.83
N THR A 4 38.71 -0.37 20.81
CA THR A 4 37.72 -1.42 21.06
C THR A 4 36.78 -1.55 19.86
N LYS A 5 36.20 -2.73 19.67
CA LYS A 5 35.25 -3.02 18.58
C LYS A 5 34.06 -2.02 18.54
N ALA A 6 33.64 -1.51 19.69
CA ALA A 6 32.59 -0.50 19.80
C ALA A 6 33.05 0.88 19.30
N GLN A 7 34.29 1.28 19.60
CA GLN A 7 34.88 2.53 19.10
C GLN A 7 35.08 2.48 17.59
N LEU A 8 35.50 1.33 17.04
CA LEU A 8 35.66 1.16 15.59
C LEU A 8 34.32 1.29 14.85
N ARG A 9 33.23 0.75 15.41
CA ARG A 9 31.87 0.89 14.86
C ARG A 9 31.37 2.33 14.88
N LYS A 10 31.57 3.04 16.00
CA LYS A 10 31.21 4.46 16.10
C LYS A 10 31.99 5.32 15.11
N GLN A 11 33.29 5.09 14.97
CA GLN A 11 34.12 5.81 14.00
C GLN A 11 33.68 5.54 12.55
N THR A 12 33.31 4.29 12.23
CA THR A 12 32.83 3.93 10.89
C THR A 12 31.51 4.63 10.57
N LEU A 13 30.56 4.65 11.50
CA LEU A 13 29.28 5.34 11.31
C LEU A 13 29.45 6.85 11.16
N TYR A 14 30.33 7.47 11.96
CA TYR A 14 30.65 8.88 11.84
C TYR A 14 31.23 9.23 10.46
N ASN A 15 32.17 8.42 9.96
CA ASN A 15 32.78 8.64 8.65
C ASN A 15 31.77 8.48 7.50
N VAL A 16 30.81 7.54 7.60
CA VAL A 16 29.75 7.36 6.60
C VAL A 16 28.79 8.56 6.58
N HIS A 17 28.41 9.07 7.75
CA HIS A 17 27.53 10.24 7.84
C HIS A 17 28.19 11.49 7.28
N LYS A 18 29.46 11.71 7.62
CA LYS A 18 30.25 12.84 7.11
C LYS A 18 30.42 12.79 5.60
N ALA A 19 30.69 11.61 5.03
CA ALA A 19 30.77 11.44 3.58
C ALA A 19 29.42 11.71 2.88
N ALA A 20 28.30 11.35 3.50
CA ALA A 20 26.97 11.64 2.96
C ALA A 20 26.64 13.13 2.99
N GLU A 21 27.01 13.83 4.06
CA GLU A 21 26.88 15.29 4.18
C GLU A 21 27.75 16.04 3.17
N ASP A 22 29.02 15.61 3.00
CA ASP A 22 29.94 16.20 2.04
C ASP A 22 29.44 16.01 0.59
N MET A 23 28.84 14.86 0.26
CA MET A 23 28.21 14.63 -1.05
C MET A 23 26.91 15.43 -1.24
N GLY A 24 26.13 15.65 -0.17
CA GLY A 24 24.94 16.49 -0.21
C GLY A 24 25.29 17.96 -0.46
N ASN A 25 26.32 18.47 0.21
CA ASN A 25 26.80 19.85 0.07
C ASN A 25 27.48 20.12 -1.28
N ALA A 26 28.17 19.12 -1.85
CA ALA A 26 28.72 19.23 -3.21
C ALA A 26 27.63 19.36 -4.29
N ARG A 27 26.42 18.82 -4.04
CA ARG A 27 25.28 18.92 -4.97
C ARG A 27 24.58 20.28 -4.94
N LEU A 28 24.66 21.00 -3.82
CA LEU A 28 24.01 22.30 -3.64
C LEU A 28 24.89 23.49 -4.06
N SER A 29 26.20 23.30 -4.23
CA SER A 29 27.15 24.37 -4.51
C SER A 29 27.45 24.59 -6.00
N GLY A 30 26.88 23.82 -6.93
CA GLY A 30 27.00 24.07 -8.37
C GLY A 30 28.43 24.02 -8.93
N VAL A 31 29.39 23.46 -8.19
CA VAL A 31 30.80 23.39 -8.60
C VAL A 31 31.00 22.20 -9.54
N SER A 32 31.38 22.45 -10.80
CA SER A 32 31.79 21.38 -11.71
C SER A 32 33.14 20.82 -11.30
N LEU A 33 33.21 19.53 -10.98
CA LEU A 33 34.47 18.84 -10.68
C LEU A 33 35.31 18.66 -11.96
N PRO A 34 36.65 18.82 -11.89
CA PRO A 34 37.54 18.63 -13.03
C PRO A 34 37.63 17.16 -13.46
N HIS A 35 37.86 16.97 -14.76
CA HIS A 35 37.81 15.71 -15.51
C HIS A 35 38.88 14.65 -15.16
N SER A 36 39.54 14.71 -14.01
CA SER A 36 40.70 13.87 -13.68
C SER A 36 40.54 13.07 -12.39
N LEU A 37 39.44 12.34 -12.21
CA LEU A 37 39.36 11.25 -11.22
C LEU A 37 38.53 10.09 -11.80
N ARG A 38 39.17 9.26 -12.63
CA ARG A 38 38.67 7.93 -12.98
C ARG A 38 38.78 7.03 -11.75
N LEU A 39 37.64 6.73 -11.13
CA LEU A 39 37.49 5.68 -10.11
C LEU A 39 37.44 4.30 -10.80
N SER A 40 38.55 3.56 -10.80
CA SER A 40 38.59 2.17 -11.27
C SER A 40 39.02 1.15 -10.20
N THR A 41 39.06 1.50 -8.91
CA THR A 41 39.64 0.57 -7.91
C THR A 41 38.93 0.48 -6.55
N PHE A 42 37.80 1.15 -6.32
CA PHE A 42 37.10 1.07 -5.02
C PHE A 42 35.87 0.13 -4.99
N GLY A 43 35.46 -0.44 -6.12
CA GLY A 43 34.20 -1.21 -6.22
C GLY A 43 34.27 -2.67 -5.75
N THR A 44 35.44 -3.31 -5.69
CA THR A 44 35.53 -4.77 -5.51
C THR A 44 35.82 -5.23 -4.08
N PHE A 45 36.29 -4.36 -3.19
CA PHE A 45 36.65 -4.75 -1.82
C PHE A 45 35.45 -4.67 -0.85
N ALA A 46 34.60 -3.65 -0.99
CA ALA A 46 33.41 -3.47 -0.15
C ALA A 46 32.33 -4.53 -0.43
N GLN A 47 32.20 -4.98 -1.67
CA GLN A 47 31.18 -5.96 -2.07
C GLN A 47 31.53 -7.39 -1.62
N LYS A 48 32.84 -7.75 -1.57
CA LYS A 48 33.29 -9.06 -1.07
C LYS A 48 33.21 -9.17 0.46
N SER A 49 33.45 -8.08 1.19
CA SER A 49 33.37 -8.09 2.66
C SER A 49 31.93 -8.25 3.18
N LEU A 50 30.96 -7.62 2.50
CA LEU A 50 29.54 -7.73 2.84
C LEU A 50 28.96 -9.14 2.54
N HIS A 51 29.35 -9.75 1.42
CA HIS A 51 28.89 -11.09 1.03
C HIS A 51 29.42 -12.21 1.94
N MET A 52 30.63 -12.02 2.49
CA MET A 52 31.25 -12.97 3.42
C MET A 52 30.61 -12.90 4.82
N GLN A 53 30.21 -11.71 5.29
CA GLN A 53 29.51 -11.56 6.58
C GLN A 53 28.07 -12.09 6.56
N ILE A 54 27.35 -11.94 5.44
CA ILE A 54 26.00 -12.51 5.28
C ILE A 54 26.04 -14.04 5.26
N SER A 55 27.06 -14.63 4.63
CA SER A 55 27.24 -16.09 4.55
C SER A 55 27.59 -16.74 5.90
N HIS A 56 28.29 -16.01 6.78
CA HIS A 56 28.64 -16.52 8.11
C HIS A 56 27.50 -16.42 9.13
N THR A 57 26.56 -15.50 8.91
CA THR A 57 25.41 -15.28 9.81
C THR A 57 24.25 -16.25 9.50
N LEU A 58 24.19 -16.81 8.28
CA LEU A 58 23.20 -17.83 7.89
C LEU A 58 23.61 -19.27 8.23
N LYS A 59 24.84 -19.51 8.68
CA LYS A 59 25.33 -20.86 9.08
C LYS A 59 25.18 -21.18 10.56
N THR A 60 24.87 -20.22 11.41
CA THR A 60 24.86 -20.39 12.88
C THR A 60 23.48 -20.54 13.51
N THR A 61 22.40 -20.66 12.73
CA THR A 61 21.02 -20.82 13.24
C THR A 61 20.34 -22.09 12.76
N LYS A 62 21.09 -23.19 12.71
CA LYS A 62 20.52 -24.52 12.43
C LYS A 62 20.94 -25.54 13.48
N THR A 63 20.29 -25.51 14.63
CA THR A 63 20.21 -26.67 15.54
C THR A 63 19.03 -26.52 16.49
N MET A 64 18.26 -27.61 16.59
CA MET A 64 17.22 -27.95 17.59
C MET A 64 15.79 -27.52 17.25
N CYS A 65 15.01 -28.44 16.67
CA CYS A 65 13.76 -28.92 17.28
C CYS A 65 13.29 -30.20 16.58
N GLU A 66 13.02 -31.21 17.41
CA GLU A 66 12.55 -32.55 17.07
C GLU A 66 11.05 -32.59 16.70
N ASP A 67 10.66 -33.76 16.21
CA ASP A 67 9.44 -34.10 15.49
C ASP A 67 8.11 -33.82 16.20
N THR A 68 7.14 -33.33 15.42
CA THR A 68 5.77 -33.87 15.42
C THR A 68 5.03 -33.34 14.20
N HIS A 69 4.72 -34.22 13.25
CA HIS A 69 3.81 -33.93 12.15
C HIS A 69 2.36 -33.83 12.66
N PRO A 70 1.57 -32.91 12.10
CA PRO A 70 0.54 -33.36 11.18
C PRO A 70 0.49 -32.56 9.87
N LEU A 71 -0.13 -33.21 8.88
CA LEU A 71 -0.39 -32.79 7.50
C LEU A 71 -0.86 -31.32 7.35
N PRO A 72 -0.45 -30.56 6.32
CA PRO A 72 -1.05 -29.28 6.06
C PRO A 72 -2.36 -29.47 5.28
N GLN A 73 -3.47 -29.17 5.95
CA GLN A 73 -4.65 -28.68 5.27
C GLN A 73 -4.26 -27.39 4.54
N SER A 74 -4.68 -27.29 3.27
CA SER A 74 -4.47 -26.16 2.40
C SER A 74 -5.29 -24.96 2.89
N GLU A 75 -4.75 -24.19 3.82
CA GLU A 75 -5.26 -22.87 4.21
C GLU A 75 -4.48 -21.75 3.52
N GLU A 76 -5.24 -20.74 3.11
CA GLU A 76 -4.81 -19.50 2.47
C GLU A 76 -3.74 -18.74 3.26
N MET A 77 -2.46 -19.07 3.05
CA MET A 77 -1.35 -18.18 3.43
C MET A 77 -1.03 -17.21 2.28
N LEU A 78 -1.98 -16.34 1.95
CA LEU A 78 -1.67 -15.09 1.27
C LEU A 78 -1.06 -14.13 2.28
N SER A 79 0.28 -14.02 2.22
CA SER A 79 1.11 -12.87 2.60
C SER A 79 0.39 -11.73 3.35
N THR A 80 0.09 -11.95 4.63
CA THR A 80 -0.44 -10.94 5.57
C THR A 80 0.62 -9.92 6.00
N ARG A 81 1.84 -9.95 5.43
CA ARG A 81 2.96 -9.10 5.84
C ARG A 81 3.09 -7.77 5.09
N CYS A 82 2.17 -7.44 4.20
CA CYS A 82 2.32 -6.25 3.35
C CYS A 82 1.59 -4.99 3.81
N TYR A 83 0.87 -5.05 4.93
CA TYR A 83 0.45 -3.87 5.66
C TYR A 83 0.54 -4.23 7.14
N ALA A 84 1.43 -3.55 7.87
CA ALA A 84 1.03 -3.22 9.23
C ALA A 84 -0.35 -2.58 9.06
N PRO A 85 -1.37 -2.95 9.85
CA PRO A 85 -2.50 -2.06 10.03
C PRO A 85 -1.91 -0.66 10.15
N LEU A 86 -2.51 0.37 9.54
CA LEU A 86 -2.23 1.73 10.01
C LEU A 86 -2.49 1.62 11.52
N THR A 87 -1.43 1.41 12.29
CA THR A 87 -1.50 1.30 13.73
C THR A 87 -1.93 2.70 14.03
N LEU A 88 -3.22 2.85 14.30
CA LEU A 88 -3.79 4.08 14.82
C LEU A 88 -2.80 4.47 15.89
N SER A 89 -1.97 5.48 15.58
CA SER A 89 -1.13 6.10 16.58
C SER A 89 -2.09 6.35 17.73
N GLY A 90 -1.79 5.84 18.92
CA GLY A 90 -2.70 5.89 20.06
C GLY A 90 -3.36 7.27 20.19
N PRO A 91 -4.56 7.34 20.79
CA PRO A 91 -5.46 8.50 20.71
C PRO A 91 -4.68 9.82 20.65
N LYS A 92 -4.63 10.44 19.47
CA LYS A 92 -3.91 11.70 19.28
C LYS A 92 -4.62 12.75 20.13
N ALA A 93 -3.88 13.52 20.92
CA ALA A 93 -4.44 14.62 21.69
C ALA A 93 -5.20 15.56 20.75
N ILE A 94 -6.43 15.93 21.13
CA ILE A 94 -7.24 16.90 20.39
C ILE A 94 -6.51 18.25 20.45
N PRO A 95 -6.22 18.89 19.31
CA PRO A 95 -5.61 20.21 19.31
C PRO A 95 -6.51 21.24 20.01
N LYS A 96 -5.93 22.08 20.89
CA LYS A 96 -6.70 23.07 21.67
C LYS A 96 -7.51 24.04 20.80
N HIS A 97 -7.06 24.34 19.59
CA HIS A 97 -7.78 25.24 18.69
C HIS A 97 -9.12 24.67 18.21
N TRP A 98 -9.31 23.35 18.29
CA TRP A 98 -10.57 22.72 17.91
C TRP A 98 -11.73 23.10 18.85
N ASP A 99 -11.44 23.45 20.11
CA ASP A 99 -12.44 23.91 21.09
C ASP A 99 -13.13 25.21 20.65
N THR A 100 -12.51 25.98 19.75
CA THR A 100 -13.08 27.22 19.19
C THR A 100 -13.94 26.99 17.94
N ILE A 101 -13.83 25.81 17.32
CA ILE A 101 -14.41 25.49 16.01
C ILE A 101 -15.57 24.52 16.14
N PHE A 102 -15.47 23.57 17.06
CA PHE A 102 -16.42 22.48 17.23
C PHE A 102 -17.11 22.55 18.59
N SER A 103 -18.36 22.07 18.65
CA SER A 103 -19.05 21.90 19.93
C SER A 103 -18.42 20.75 20.73
N GLU A 104 -18.61 20.76 22.06
CA GLU A 104 -18.13 19.67 22.94
C GLU A 104 -18.65 18.29 22.50
N GLU A 105 -19.89 18.22 22.03
CA GLU A 105 -20.48 16.99 21.48
C GLU A 105 -19.74 16.50 20.23
N GLN A 106 -19.36 17.42 19.33
CA GLN A 106 -18.59 17.10 18.13
C GLN A 106 -17.18 16.65 18.46
N LEU A 107 -16.54 17.26 19.47
CA LEU A 107 -15.21 16.87 19.94
C LEU A 107 -15.23 15.47 20.58
N SER A 108 -16.29 15.16 21.35
CA SER A 108 -16.51 13.82 21.91
C SER A 108 -16.64 12.76 20.82
N LEU A 109 -17.33 13.08 19.71
CA LEU A 109 -17.41 12.19 18.55
C LEU A 109 -16.07 12.10 17.80
N ALA A 110 -15.37 13.23 17.65
CA ALA A 110 -14.05 13.30 17.02
C ALA A 110 -12.99 12.46 17.77
N ALA A 111 -13.14 12.32 19.09
CA ALA A 111 -12.30 11.44 19.91
C ALA A 111 -12.48 9.95 19.59
N LYS A 112 -13.63 9.55 19.02
CA LYS A 112 -13.98 8.16 18.68
C LYS A 112 -13.58 7.77 17.25
N LEU A 113 -12.95 8.68 16.49
CA LEU A 113 -12.63 8.43 15.09
C LEU A 113 -11.56 7.34 14.92
N PRO A 114 -11.67 6.47 13.89
CA PRO A 114 -12.70 6.46 12.84
C PRO A 114 -14.07 5.99 13.33
N VAL A 115 -15.12 6.71 12.91
CA VAL A 115 -16.51 6.33 13.15
C VAL A 115 -17.12 5.89 11.83
N ASN A 116 -17.84 4.77 11.83
CA ASN A 116 -18.60 4.32 10.66
C ASN A 116 -19.91 5.11 10.53
N ILE A 117 -19.96 6.10 9.63
CA ILE A 117 -21.09 7.02 9.42
C ILE A 117 -22.37 6.25 9.03
N ILE A 118 -22.22 5.12 8.35
CA ILE A 118 -23.35 4.28 7.93
C ILE A 118 -24.02 3.60 9.12
N THR A 119 -23.30 3.38 10.22
CA THR A 119 -23.82 2.72 11.43
C THR A 119 -24.29 3.68 12.51
N LEU A 120 -24.23 4.99 12.27
CA LEU A 120 -24.60 6.00 13.25
C LEU A 120 -26.11 6.10 13.44
N SER A 121 -26.53 6.48 14.64
CA SER A 121 -27.92 6.87 14.87
C SER A 121 -28.25 8.15 14.09
N THR A 122 -29.54 8.41 13.87
CA THR A 122 -30.02 9.64 13.22
C THR A 122 -29.53 10.89 13.94
N GLU A 123 -29.50 10.87 15.27
CA GLU A 123 -29.03 11.98 16.11
C GLU A 123 -27.53 12.20 15.97
N GLU A 124 -26.73 11.13 16.00
CA GLU A 124 -25.27 11.20 15.80
C GLU A 124 -24.92 11.70 14.40
N CYS A 125 -25.66 11.24 13.38
CA CYS A 125 -25.53 11.72 12.02
C CYS A 125 -25.86 13.22 11.93
N SER A 126 -26.97 13.67 12.51
CA SER A 126 -27.34 15.09 12.53
C SER A 126 -26.30 15.97 13.20
N ARG A 127 -25.60 15.46 14.23
CA ARG A 127 -24.49 16.17 14.90
C ARG A 127 -23.22 16.25 14.04
N LEU A 128 -22.93 15.23 13.24
CA LEU A 128 -21.80 15.25 12.30
C LEU A 128 -22.04 16.17 11.10
N LEU A 129 -23.29 16.25 10.66
CA LEU A 129 -23.70 17.10 9.54
C LEU A 129 -23.85 18.58 9.94
N SER A 130 -23.91 18.87 11.23
CA SER A 130 -23.91 20.25 11.75
C SER A 130 -22.48 20.80 11.86
N GLY A 131 -22.36 22.12 11.96
CA GLY A 131 -21.07 22.80 12.16
C GLY A 131 -20.45 23.38 10.89
N PRO A 132 -19.13 23.64 10.91
CA PRO A 132 -18.45 24.33 9.82
C PRO A 132 -18.45 23.48 8.55
N LYS A 133 -18.48 24.18 7.42
CA LYS A 133 -18.53 23.57 6.10
C LYS A 133 -17.31 23.99 5.29
N ILE A 134 -16.82 23.07 4.47
CA ILE A 134 -15.65 23.26 3.63
C ILE A 134 -15.98 22.94 2.18
N SER A 135 -15.21 23.51 1.25
CA SER A 135 -15.26 23.14 -0.17
C SER A 135 -14.22 22.06 -0.47
N ILE A 136 -14.62 21.08 -1.29
CA ILE A 136 -13.74 20.04 -1.80
C ILE A 136 -13.28 20.45 -3.19
N VAL A 137 -11.97 20.51 -3.39
CA VAL A 137 -11.36 21.01 -4.63
C VAL A 137 -10.48 19.92 -5.22
N ALA A 138 -10.69 19.54 -6.47
CA ALA A 138 -9.84 18.59 -7.18
C ALA A 138 -8.61 19.29 -7.77
N ASP A 139 -7.67 18.47 -8.27
CA ASP A 139 -6.59 18.96 -9.11
C ASP A 139 -7.15 19.77 -10.29
N SER A 140 -6.45 20.85 -10.67
CA SER A 140 -6.93 21.91 -11.58
C SER A 140 -7.81 23.00 -10.96
N ASN A 141 -7.91 23.07 -9.63
CA ASN A 141 -8.71 24.06 -8.90
C ASN A 141 -10.21 23.97 -9.20
N VAL A 142 -10.70 22.82 -9.67
CA VAL A 142 -12.12 22.59 -9.90
C VAL A 142 -12.78 22.32 -8.55
N VAL A 143 -13.77 23.13 -8.18
CA VAL A 143 -14.60 22.88 -7.02
C VAL A 143 -15.50 21.70 -7.33
N VAL A 144 -15.30 20.60 -6.61
CA VAL A 144 -16.10 19.37 -6.75
C VAL A 144 -17.40 19.51 -6.00
N ARG A 145 -17.34 20.02 -4.76
CA ARG A 145 -18.53 20.25 -3.95
C ARG A 145 -18.28 21.31 -2.91
N ASP A 146 -19.24 22.22 -2.79
CA ASP A 146 -19.27 23.21 -1.73
C ASP A 146 -20.05 22.71 -0.53
N ASN A 147 -19.85 23.38 0.61
CA ASN A 147 -20.67 23.19 1.80
C ASN A 147 -20.65 21.76 2.39
N VAL A 148 -19.54 21.04 2.26
CA VAL A 148 -19.38 19.71 2.85
C VAL A 148 -19.18 19.83 4.35
N PRO A 149 -19.98 19.14 5.19
CA PRO A 149 -19.82 19.19 6.65
C PRO A 149 -18.45 18.67 7.06
N GLN A 150 -17.66 19.54 7.67
CA GLN A 150 -16.25 19.29 7.96
C GLN A 150 -16.08 18.13 8.96
N VAL A 151 -16.94 18.08 9.99
CA VAL A 151 -16.89 17.04 11.03
C VAL A 151 -17.24 15.67 10.47
N ALA A 152 -18.28 15.58 9.63
CA ALA A 152 -18.62 14.35 8.93
C ALA A 152 -17.46 13.85 8.04
N LEU A 153 -16.81 14.75 7.29
CA LEU A 153 -15.69 14.34 6.45
C LEU A 153 -14.47 13.93 7.29
N MET A 154 -14.17 14.63 8.37
CA MET A 154 -13.11 14.26 9.32
C MET A 154 -13.37 12.88 9.91
N ALA A 155 -14.64 12.53 10.16
CA ALA A 155 -14.97 11.23 10.73
C ALA A 155 -14.55 10.05 9.83
N SER A 156 -14.43 10.30 8.54
CA SER A 156 -14.06 9.30 7.54
C SER A 156 -12.69 9.51 6.90
N SER A 157 -12.09 10.70 6.97
CA SER A 157 -10.85 11.06 6.27
C SER A 157 -9.67 11.29 7.21
N THR A 158 -8.68 10.41 7.16
CA THR A 158 -7.42 10.58 7.92
C THR A 158 -6.63 11.80 7.45
N LYS A 159 -6.61 12.05 6.14
CA LYS A 159 -5.89 13.18 5.54
C LYS A 159 -6.46 14.52 5.96
N LEU A 160 -7.79 14.64 6.08
CA LEU A 160 -8.40 15.87 6.58
C LEU A 160 -8.10 16.08 8.07
N ILE A 161 -8.11 15.01 8.88
CA ILE A 161 -7.70 15.08 10.29
C ILE A 161 -6.25 15.59 10.38
N ASP A 162 -5.33 15.00 9.63
CA ASP A 162 -3.92 15.41 9.64
C ASP A 162 -3.76 16.87 9.17
N LEU A 163 -4.52 17.31 8.16
CA LEU A 163 -4.53 18.70 7.71
C LEU A 163 -4.99 19.65 8.82
N MET A 164 -6.08 19.31 9.50
CA MET A 164 -6.67 20.08 10.61
C MET A 164 -5.81 20.12 11.87
N GLN A 165 -4.91 19.15 12.04
CA GLN A 165 -3.89 19.19 13.08
C GLN A 165 -2.80 20.22 12.79
N THR A 166 -2.52 20.45 11.50
CA THR A 166 -1.47 21.40 11.07
C THR A 166 -1.96 22.82 10.82
N LYS A 167 -3.26 23.00 10.54
CA LYS A 167 -3.86 24.29 10.22
C LYS A 167 -5.03 24.59 11.15
N GLU A 168 -5.07 25.82 11.64
CA GLU A 168 -6.13 26.27 12.55
C GLU A 168 -7.48 26.40 11.85
N SER A 169 -7.49 26.89 10.62
CA SER A 169 -8.69 27.03 9.80
C SER A 169 -8.48 26.41 8.42
N VAL A 170 -9.40 25.55 8.01
CA VAL A 170 -9.43 24.94 6.69
C VAL A 170 -10.79 25.25 6.08
N THR A 171 -10.79 26.09 5.04
CA THR A 171 -11.99 26.40 4.26
C THR A 171 -12.10 25.54 3.01
N GLN A 172 -10.97 24.98 2.55
CA GLN A 172 -10.88 24.14 1.36
C GLN A 172 -10.03 22.91 1.63
N TYR A 173 -10.53 21.75 1.22
CA TYR A 173 -9.78 20.50 1.23
C TYR A 173 -9.46 20.08 -0.21
N ARG A 174 -8.17 20.14 -0.56
CA ARG A 174 -7.69 19.80 -1.89
C ARG A 174 -7.40 18.31 -2.02
N VAL A 175 -8.04 17.68 -3.00
CA VAL A 175 -7.83 16.27 -3.36
C VAL A 175 -6.82 16.22 -4.49
N PHE A 176 -5.63 15.69 -4.16
CA PHE A 176 -4.55 15.52 -5.13
C PHE A 176 -4.63 14.16 -5.83
N GLY A 177 -4.22 14.14 -7.10
CA GLY A 177 -4.19 12.98 -7.98
C GLY A 177 -5.14 13.13 -9.17
N ASN A 178 -4.90 12.32 -10.20
CA ASN A 178 -5.79 12.19 -11.35
C ASN A 178 -7.07 11.41 -10.96
N VAL A 179 -7.89 12.01 -10.12
CA VAL A 179 -9.11 11.43 -9.56
C VAL A 179 -10.30 11.86 -10.39
N ASP A 180 -11.22 10.92 -10.59
CA ASP A 180 -12.48 11.19 -11.25
C ASP A 180 -13.42 12.02 -10.35
N VAL A 181 -13.93 13.13 -10.89
CA VAL A 181 -14.76 14.10 -10.15
C VAL A 181 -16.10 13.47 -9.76
N GLU A 182 -16.74 12.75 -10.68
CA GLU A 182 -18.02 12.08 -10.46
C GLU A 182 -17.93 11.06 -9.30
N SER A 183 -16.83 10.30 -9.25
CA SER A 183 -16.54 9.37 -8.15
C SER A 183 -16.38 10.06 -6.80
N ILE A 184 -15.76 11.25 -6.76
CA ILE A 184 -15.68 12.06 -5.54
C ILE A 184 -17.07 12.55 -5.15
N GLU A 185 -17.83 13.11 -6.08
CA GLU A 185 -19.18 13.62 -5.79
C GLU A 185 -20.09 12.54 -5.22
N ARG A 186 -20.08 11.35 -5.84
CA ARG A 186 -20.84 10.18 -5.37
C ARG A 186 -20.42 9.75 -3.97
N LEU A 187 -19.11 9.79 -3.66
CA LEU A 187 -18.64 9.49 -2.31
C LEU A 187 -19.08 10.56 -1.31
N LEU A 188 -19.06 11.83 -1.70
CA LEU A 188 -19.51 12.95 -0.87
C LEU A 188 -21.02 12.96 -0.66
N ASP A 189 -21.82 12.37 -1.54
CA ASP A 189 -23.26 12.24 -1.33
C ASP A 189 -23.55 11.47 -0.04
N ILE A 190 -22.76 10.43 0.25
CA ILE A 190 -22.85 9.64 1.50
C ILE A 190 -22.66 10.53 2.74
N PHE A 191 -21.84 11.57 2.64
CA PHE A 191 -21.54 12.49 3.74
C PHE A 191 -22.42 13.74 3.77
N THR A 192 -23.31 13.93 2.79
CA THR A 192 -24.08 15.18 2.63
C THR A 192 -25.58 14.96 2.51
N THR A 193 -26.04 13.76 2.17
CA THR A 193 -27.47 13.46 2.11
C THR A 193 -28.11 13.45 3.49
N LYS A 194 -29.38 13.90 3.54
CA LYS A 194 -30.18 14.05 4.76
C LYS A 194 -30.10 12.82 5.68
N PRO A 195 -30.10 13.00 7.01
CA PRO A 195 -30.14 11.89 7.96
C PRO A 195 -31.41 11.07 7.68
N GLY A 196 -31.24 9.82 7.22
CA GLY A 196 -32.36 8.96 6.84
C GLY A 196 -32.24 8.24 5.50
N LEU A 197 -31.12 8.36 4.77
CA LEU A 197 -30.80 7.33 3.77
C LEU A 197 -30.62 6.02 4.53
N GLU A 198 -31.56 5.09 4.35
CA GLU A 198 -31.48 3.78 4.98
C GLU A 198 -30.08 3.21 4.67
N ALA A 199 -29.29 2.97 5.71
CA ALA A 199 -27.92 2.45 5.63
C ALA A 199 -27.77 1.22 4.70
N LYS A 200 -28.88 0.56 4.35
CA LYS A 200 -28.97 -0.55 3.41
C LYS A 200 -28.76 -0.18 1.93
N GLU A 201 -28.94 1.07 1.53
CA GLU A 201 -28.88 1.45 0.10
C GLU A 201 -27.53 2.04 -0.34
N VAL A 202 -26.67 2.45 0.58
CA VAL A 202 -25.36 3.01 0.23
C VAL A 202 -24.39 1.89 -0.15
N ARG A 203 -24.53 1.38 -1.37
CA ARG A 203 -23.56 0.47 -1.96
C ARG A 203 -22.41 1.28 -2.53
N LEU A 204 -21.24 1.15 -1.89
CA LEU A 204 -19.95 1.61 -2.43
C LEU A 204 -19.49 0.79 -3.65
N THR A 205 -20.31 -0.13 -4.15
CA THR A 205 -20.13 -0.81 -5.43
C THR A 205 -21.04 -0.13 -6.46
N GLY A 206 -20.47 0.29 -7.58
CA GLY A 206 -21.17 0.71 -8.79
C GLY A 206 -21.72 -0.46 -9.59
N THR A 207 -22.19 -0.12 -10.79
CA THR A 207 -22.73 -1.08 -11.78
C THR A 207 -21.64 -1.63 -12.70
N ASN A 208 -20.45 -1.02 -12.70
CA ASN A 208 -19.36 -1.30 -13.61
C ASN A 208 -18.03 -1.35 -12.84
N PHE A 209 -17.22 -2.36 -13.10
CA PHE A 209 -15.88 -2.52 -12.56
C PHE A 209 -14.99 -1.27 -12.69
N LEU A 210 -15.03 -0.56 -13.83
CA LEU A 210 -14.26 0.67 -14.01
C LEU A 210 -14.67 1.76 -13.02
N GLN A 211 -15.98 1.91 -12.80
CA GLN A 211 -16.52 2.86 -11.83
C GLN A 211 -16.08 2.49 -10.41
N ASP A 212 -16.01 1.19 -10.10
CA ASP A 212 -15.55 0.70 -8.79
C ASP A 212 -14.06 0.97 -8.57
N VAL A 213 -13.24 0.86 -9.61
CA VAL A 213 -11.81 1.24 -9.57
C VAL A 213 -11.66 2.74 -9.35
N LEU A 214 -12.46 3.57 -10.03
CA LEU A 214 -12.42 5.03 -9.87
C LEU A 214 -12.90 5.46 -8.48
N LEU A 215 -13.96 4.83 -7.97
CA LEU A 215 -14.47 5.07 -6.62
C LEU A 215 -13.48 4.61 -5.55
N TYR A 216 -12.80 3.48 -5.76
CA TYR A 216 -11.72 3.02 -4.88
C TYR A 216 -10.58 4.04 -4.84
N GLN A 217 -10.18 4.55 -6.01
CA GLN A 217 -9.17 5.60 -6.09
C GLN A 217 -9.62 6.88 -5.38
N ALA A 218 -10.87 7.32 -5.57
CA ALA A 218 -11.42 8.50 -4.90
C ALA A 218 -11.37 8.35 -3.37
N CYS A 219 -11.72 7.16 -2.86
CA CYS A 219 -11.58 6.84 -1.44
C CYS A 219 -10.13 7.02 -0.95
N LEU A 220 -9.14 6.47 -1.66
CA LEU A 220 -7.73 6.59 -1.29
C LEU A 220 -7.23 8.03 -1.36
N SER A 221 -7.64 8.79 -2.39
CA SER A 221 -7.26 10.17 -2.57
C SER A 221 -7.82 11.07 -1.48
N LEU A 222 -9.07 10.85 -1.08
CA LEU A 222 -9.68 11.53 0.07
C LEU A 222 -9.14 11.06 1.42
N GLY A 223 -8.38 9.95 1.47
CA GLY A 223 -7.86 9.38 2.70
C GLY A 223 -8.95 8.72 3.54
N ILE A 224 -9.96 8.14 2.89
CA ILE A 224 -11.05 7.46 3.57
C ILE A 224 -10.52 6.22 4.30
N TYR A 225 -10.94 6.02 5.55
CA TYR A 225 -10.46 4.92 6.39
C TYR A 225 -10.61 3.54 5.74
N TYR A 226 -9.65 2.67 6.04
CA TYR A 226 -9.58 1.32 5.48
C TYR A 226 -10.87 0.52 5.66
N VAL A 227 -11.56 0.67 6.79
CA VAL A 227 -12.82 -0.02 7.10
C VAL A 227 -13.87 0.17 6.01
N TYR A 228 -13.94 1.36 5.40
CA TYR A 228 -14.87 1.66 4.31
C TYR A 228 -14.37 1.20 2.95
N THR A 229 -13.06 1.29 2.72
CA THR A 229 -12.46 0.94 1.43
C THR A 229 -12.27 -0.57 1.25
N LYS A 230 -12.19 -1.32 2.35
CA LYS A 230 -11.91 -2.76 2.33
C LYS A 230 -13.00 -3.57 1.61
N PRO A 231 -14.32 -3.40 1.87
CA PRO A 231 -15.35 -4.12 1.13
C PRO A 231 -15.27 -3.91 -0.38
N LEU A 232 -15.00 -2.66 -0.81
CA LEU A 232 -14.84 -2.32 -2.23
C LEU A 232 -13.58 -2.99 -2.82
N LEU A 233 -12.45 -2.93 -2.11
CA LEU A 233 -11.22 -3.62 -2.49
C LEU A 233 -11.43 -5.14 -2.63
N ASP A 234 -12.12 -5.76 -1.68
CA ASP A 234 -12.39 -7.20 -1.69
C ASP A 234 -13.31 -7.59 -2.85
N ALA A 235 -14.30 -6.75 -3.18
CA ALA A 235 -15.15 -6.93 -4.36
C ALA A 235 -14.34 -6.86 -5.67
N LEU A 236 -13.51 -5.82 -5.83
CA LEU A 236 -12.63 -5.65 -6.99
C LEU A 236 -11.68 -6.84 -7.17
N ARG A 237 -11.08 -7.31 -6.08
CA ARG A 237 -10.17 -8.48 -6.10
C ARG A 237 -10.88 -9.75 -6.52
N ARG A 238 -12.08 -9.97 -5.97
CA ARG A 238 -12.91 -11.13 -6.34
C ARG A 238 -13.23 -11.11 -7.83
N GLU A 239 -13.58 -9.95 -8.37
CA GLU A 239 -13.90 -9.82 -9.79
C GLU A 239 -12.67 -10.05 -10.68
N ILE A 240 -11.51 -9.48 -10.33
CA ILE A 240 -10.22 -9.73 -11.02
C ILE A 240 -9.91 -11.23 -11.07
N SER A 241 -10.11 -11.94 -9.97
CA SER A 241 -9.81 -13.38 -9.91
C SER A 241 -10.86 -14.22 -10.64
N ALA A 242 -12.13 -13.78 -10.64
CA ALA A 242 -13.23 -14.51 -11.27
C ALA A 242 -13.21 -14.46 -12.80
N ARG A 243 -12.74 -13.35 -13.40
CA ARG A 243 -12.77 -13.17 -14.87
C ARG A 243 -11.51 -12.55 -15.43
N LEU A 244 -11.24 -12.79 -16.70
CA LEU A 244 -10.19 -12.07 -17.41
C LEU A 244 -10.64 -10.62 -17.60
N ILE A 245 -9.97 -9.70 -16.91
CA ILE A 245 -10.24 -8.27 -17.07
C ILE A 245 -9.80 -7.77 -18.46
N THR A 246 -10.43 -6.71 -18.96
CA THR A 246 -10.13 -6.14 -20.27
C THR A 246 -8.84 -5.32 -20.25
N GLU A 247 -8.35 -4.92 -21.43
CA GLU A 247 -7.16 -4.05 -21.50
C GLU A 247 -7.43 -2.67 -20.89
N GLU A 248 -8.63 -2.13 -21.10
CA GLU A 248 -9.07 -0.87 -20.52
C GLU A 248 -9.08 -0.92 -18.99
N GLU A 249 -9.64 -1.98 -18.42
CA GLU A 249 -9.67 -2.22 -16.97
C GLU A 249 -8.27 -2.38 -16.37
N ARG A 250 -7.40 -3.15 -17.03
CA ARG A 250 -5.97 -3.24 -16.67
C ARG A 250 -5.32 -1.87 -16.67
N ASN A 251 -5.56 -1.09 -17.71
CA ASN A 251 -4.99 0.24 -17.85
C ASN A 251 -5.50 1.19 -16.76
N ALA A 252 -6.78 1.13 -16.43
CA ALA A 252 -7.38 1.93 -15.36
C ALA A 252 -6.71 1.65 -14.02
N ILE A 253 -6.57 0.39 -13.62
CA ILE A 253 -5.92 0.02 -12.34
C ILE A 253 -4.46 0.46 -12.34
N VAL A 254 -3.68 0.03 -13.35
CA VAL A 254 -2.22 0.19 -13.36
C VAL A 254 -1.81 1.66 -13.45
N ASN A 255 -2.59 2.50 -14.12
CA ASN A 255 -2.26 3.92 -14.26
C ASN A 255 -2.70 4.77 -13.06
N ARG A 256 -3.61 4.27 -12.21
CA ARG A 256 -4.24 5.05 -11.13
C ARG A 256 -3.87 4.57 -9.73
N THR A 257 -3.33 3.37 -9.59
CA THR A 257 -2.94 2.80 -8.29
C THR A 257 -1.43 2.87 -8.06
N HIS A 258 -1.02 3.09 -6.82
CA HIS A 258 0.39 3.11 -6.44
C HIS A 258 0.96 1.69 -6.38
N LEU A 259 2.28 1.50 -6.54
CA LEU A 259 2.90 0.16 -6.55
C LEU A 259 2.69 -0.61 -5.23
N THR A 260 2.58 0.12 -4.12
CA THR A 260 2.38 -0.47 -2.80
C THR A 260 0.94 -0.87 -2.57
N ASP A 261 0.03 -0.36 -3.39
CA ASP A 261 -1.41 -0.50 -3.24
C ASP A 261 -1.84 -1.98 -3.27
N PRO A 262 -2.80 -2.39 -2.40
CA PRO A 262 -3.20 -3.79 -2.34
C PRO A 262 -3.92 -4.28 -3.62
N LEU A 263 -4.57 -3.40 -4.37
CA LEU A 263 -5.21 -3.71 -5.66
C LEU A 263 -4.14 -3.86 -6.75
N PHE A 264 -3.12 -2.99 -6.77
CA PHE A 264 -1.99 -3.11 -7.70
C PHE A 264 -1.24 -4.44 -7.51
N LYS A 265 -0.96 -4.82 -6.26
CA LYS A 265 -0.30 -6.09 -5.95
C LYS A 265 -1.16 -7.28 -6.39
N HIS A 266 -2.47 -7.21 -6.16
CA HIS A 266 -3.39 -8.26 -6.56
C HIS A 266 -3.42 -8.43 -8.08
N ILE A 267 -3.50 -7.34 -8.85
CA ILE A 267 -3.51 -7.42 -10.30
C ILE A 267 -2.18 -7.94 -10.86
N ALA A 268 -1.04 -7.54 -10.29
CA ALA A 268 0.26 -8.07 -10.70
C ALA A 268 0.36 -9.59 -10.47
N ASN A 269 -0.13 -10.07 -9.34
CA ASN A 269 -0.15 -11.50 -9.00
C ASN A 269 -1.11 -12.28 -9.91
N ASP A 270 -2.34 -11.76 -10.11
CA ASP A 270 -3.35 -12.40 -10.95
C ASP A 270 -2.86 -12.53 -12.41
N LEU A 271 -2.33 -11.46 -13.00
CA LEU A 271 -1.79 -11.49 -14.37
C LEU A 271 -0.61 -12.44 -14.50
N CYS A 272 0.25 -12.50 -13.49
CA CYS A 272 1.38 -13.45 -13.46
C CYS A 272 0.87 -14.90 -13.45
N HIS A 273 -0.07 -15.21 -12.56
CA HIS A 273 -0.68 -16.53 -12.45
C HIS A 273 -1.39 -16.95 -13.74
N ARG A 274 -2.20 -16.08 -14.34
CA ARG A 274 -2.87 -16.32 -15.63
C ARG A 274 -1.89 -16.55 -16.77
N ARG A 275 -0.76 -15.82 -16.79
CA ARG A 275 0.31 -16.02 -17.78
C ARG A 275 0.95 -17.40 -17.63
N ILE A 276 1.27 -17.81 -16.41
CA ILE A 276 1.84 -19.14 -16.13
C ILE A 276 0.87 -20.25 -16.56
N LYS A 277 -0.43 -20.06 -16.33
CA LYS A 277 -1.48 -20.98 -16.76
C LYS A 277 -1.84 -20.90 -18.25
N LYS A 278 -1.22 -19.99 -19.01
CA LYS A 278 -1.49 -19.74 -20.43
C LYS A 278 -2.97 -19.42 -20.72
N GLU A 279 -3.62 -18.68 -19.82
CA GLU A 279 -5.03 -18.29 -19.97
C GLU A 279 -5.25 -17.10 -20.92
N PHE A 280 -4.19 -16.43 -21.36
CA PHE A 280 -4.28 -15.36 -22.35
C PHE A 280 -4.47 -15.94 -23.76
N LEU A 281 -5.56 -15.55 -24.44
CA LEU A 281 -5.83 -15.94 -25.83
C LEU A 281 -4.73 -15.49 -26.79
N ASP A 282 -4.22 -14.27 -26.61
CA ASP A 282 -3.10 -13.72 -27.38
C ASP A 282 -1.97 -13.27 -26.45
N ILE A 283 -1.03 -14.19 -26.19
CA ILE A 283 0.13 -13.92 -25.35
C ILE A 283 1.04 -12.85 -25.96
N LYS A 284 1.13 -12.75 -27.29
CA LYS A 284 2.00 -11.78 -27.97
C LYS A 284 1.46 -10.37 -27.82
N ALA A 285 0.14 -10.19 -27.95
CA ALA A 285 -0.52 -8.92 -27.67
C ALA A 285 -0.32 -8.51 -26.20
N PHE A 286 -0.48 -9.45 -25.27
CA PHE A 286 -0.24 -9.18 -23.84
C PHE A 286 1.21 -8.76 -23.56
N GLU A 287 2.21 -9.45 -24.10
CA GLU A 287 3.62 -9.12 -23.93
C GLU A 287 3.96 -7.76 -24.56
N LYS A 288 3.41 -7.48 -25.74
CA LYS A 288 3.54 -6.17 -26.39
C LYS A 288 2.97 -5.07 -25.50
N TRP A 289 1.76 -5.25 -24.97
CA TRP A 289 1.13 -4.31 -24.03
C TRP A 289 1.97 -4.11 -22.75
N LEU A 290 2.49 -5.19 -22.17
CA LEU A 290 3.33 -5.12 -20.97
C LEU A 290 4.68 -4.43 -21.23
N GLY A 291 5.18 -4.50 -22.46
CA GLY A 291 6.42 -3.84 -22.90
C GLY A 291 6.34 -2.32 -23.04
N HIS A 292 5.14 -1.71 -22.92
CA HIS A 292 5.03 -0.25 -22.97
C HIS A 292 5.75 0.40 -21.78
N ALA A 293 6.43 1.53 -22.02
CA ALA A 293 7.19 2.25 -21.01
C ALA A 293 6.35 2.60 -19.75
N LYS A 294 5.06 2.92 -19.93
CA LYS A 294 4.12 3.21 -18.84
C LYS A 294 3.82 2.00 -17.94
N LYS A 295 4.19 0.79 -18.36
CA LYS A 295 3.91 -0.49 -17.68
C LYS A 295 5.16 -1.14 -17.07
N LYS A 296 6.31 -0.46 -17.14
CA LYS A 296 7.59 -0.97 -16.60
C LYS A 296 7.51 -1.37 -15.13
N THR A 297 6.77 -0.62 -14.31
CA THR A 297 6.56 -0.94 -12.89
C THR A 297 5.79 -2.24 -12.71
N LEU A 298 4.73 -2.45 -13.50
CA LEU A 298 3.97 -3.71 -13.49
C LEU A 298 4.83 -4.88 -13.97
N GLN A 299 5.56 -4.69 -15.07
CA GLN A 299 6.47 -5.71 -15.60
C GLN A 299 7.51 -6.14 -14.57
N SER A 300 8.11 -5.19 -13.85
CA SER A 300 9.06 -5.47 -12.77
C SER A 300 8.41 -6.22 -11.61
N ALA A 301 7.20 -5.82 -11.20
CA ALA A 301 6.45 -6.51 -10.15
C ALA A 301 6.13 -7.96 -10.54
N MET A 302 5.63 -8.18 -11.75
CA MET A 302 5.34 -9.51 -12.28
C MET A 302 6.60 -10.39 -12.34
N THR A 303 7.72 -9.83 -12.80
CA THR A 303 9.01 -10.56 -12.87
C THR A 303 9.49 -10.99 -11.48
N SER A 304 9.35 -10.11 -10.47
CA SER A 304 9.68 -10.45 -9.08
C SER A 304 8.79 -11.59 -8.56
N ILE A 305 7.50 -11.54 -8.87
CA ILE A 305 6.52 -12.57 -8.48
C ILE A 305 6.84 -13.91 -9.19
N ASP A 306 7.19 -13.90 -10.48
CA ASP A 306 7.61 -15.11 -11.20
C ASP A 306 8.82 -15.77 -10.54
N GLN A 307 9.85 -14.97 -10.22
CA GLN A 307 11.08 -15.46 -9.60
C GLN A 307 10.79 -16.06 -8.23
N GLU A 308 9.89 -15.45 -7.45
CA GLU A 308 9.46 -16.01 -6.17
C GLU A 308 8.71 -17.34 -6.36
N HIS A 309 7.80 -17.42 -7.31
CA HIS A 309 7.09 -18.67 -7.60
C HIS A 309 8.03 -19.76 -8.14
N GLU A 310 9.01 -19.44 -8.98
CA GLU A 310 9.98 -20.42 -9.47
C GLU A 310 10.82 -20.99 -8.33
N LYS A 311 11.32 -20.14 -7.42
CA LYS A 311 12.03 -20.59 -6.22
C LYS A 311 11.17 -21.54 -5.38
N ARG A 312 9.88 -21.22 -5.17
CA ARG A 312 8.95 -22.10 -4.44
C ARG A 312 8.74 -23.44 -5.16
N ARG A 313 8.63 -23.43 -6.49
CA ARG A 313 8.51 -24.66 -7.31
C ARG A 313 9.77 -25.53 -7.21
N GLU A 314 10.94 -24.93 -7.21
CA GLU A 314 12.22 -25.65 -7.10
C GLU A 314 12.38 -26.32 -5.73
N VAL A 315 12.07 -25.59 -4.64
CA VAL A 315 12.08 -26.15 -3.28
C VAL A 315 11.13 -27.35 -3.18
N PHE A 316 9.92 -27.24 -3.73
CA PHE A 316 8.95 -28.34 -3.73
C PHE A 316 9.44 -29.54 -4.55
N ARG A 317 10.06 -29.31 -5.71
CA ARG A 317 10.64 -30.39 -6.54
C ARG A 317 11.78 -31.12 -5.83
N LEU A 318 12.63 -30.40 -5.08
CA LEU A 318 13.72 -31.00 -4.31
C LEU A 318 13.18 -31.82 -3.14
N GLY A 319 12.24 -31.28 -2.35
CA GLY A 319 11.61 -32.01 -1.25
C GLY A 319 10.92 -33.30 -1.71
N LYS A 320 10.18 -33.25 -2.81
CA LYS A 320 9.53 -34.44 -3.39
C LYS A 320 10.53 -35.52 -3.83
N LYS A 321 11.71 -35.13 -4.33
CA LYS A 321 12.77 -36.08 -4.70
C LYS A 321 13.38 -36.76 -3.47
N GLU A 322 13.58 -36.02 -2.38
CA GLU A 322 14.09 -36.57 -1.12
C GLU A 322 13.11 -37.58 -0.50
N GLU A 323 11.81 -37.29 -0.52
CA GLU A 323 10.76 -38.22 -0.05
C GLU A 323 10.75 -39.52 -0.86
N LEU A 324 10.74 -39.42 -2.20
CA LEU A 324 10.78 -40.59 -3.08
C LEU A 324 12.06 -41.42 -2.89
N GLY A 325 13.21 -40.77 -2.67
CA GLY A 325 14.47 -41.45 -2.35
C GLY A 325 14.39 -42.26 -1.06
N LYS A 326 13.81 -41.68 0.01
CA LYS A 326 13.61 -42.38 1.29
C LYS A 326 12.67 -43.58 1.16
N THR A 327 11.58 -43.45 0.40
CA THR A 327 10.64 -44.56 0.16
C THR A 327 11.29 -45.73 -0.57
N MET A 328 12.14 -45.47 -1.57
CA MET A 328 12.85 -46.53 -2.31
C MET A 328 13.95 -47.22 -1.48
N THR A 329 14.62 -46.50 -0.58
CA THR A 329 15.61 -47.13 0.31
C THR A 329 14.94 -48.06 1.33
N LEU A 330 13.75 -47.73 1.82
CA LEU A 330 13.01 -48.57 2.77
C LEU A 330 12.43 -49.84 2.15
N SER A 331 12.07 -49.83 0.86
CA SER A 331 11.54 -51.01 0.16
C SER A 331 12.62 -52.03 -0.24
N THR A 332 13.89 -51.64 -0.23
CA THR A 332 15.01 -52.51 -0.65
C THR A 332 15.68 -53.20 0.54
N SER A 333 15.28 -52.89 1.77
CA SER A 333 15.80 -53.47 3.01
C SER A 333 14.87 -54.50 3.66
N ARG A 334 13.97 -55.13 2.88
CA ARG A 334 13.15 -56.28 3.29
C ARG A 334 13.51 -57.49 2.44
#